data_AF-A0A536ZND6-F1
#
_entry.id   AF-A0A536ZND6-F1
#
_cell.length_a   1.000
_cell.length_b   1.000
_cell.length_c   1.000
_cell.angle_alpha   90.00
_cell.angle_beta   90.00
_cell.angle_gamma   90.00
#
_symmetry.space_group_name_H-M   'P 1'
#
loop_
_entity.id
_entity.type
_entity.pdbx_description
1 polymer ?
#
loop_
_entity_poly.entity_id
_entity_poly.type
_entity_poly.pdbx_seq_one_letter_code
_entity_poly.pdbx_strand_id
1 'polypeptide(L)'
;MFWETVCHAWWSLRERTAALKPCRVPLLMVLAGLAFLLLASQGEDVARALAERRSGHVDGSQTFWFFAATLAWSLSAWYWARVMLFLKLPGVPEQAPHLQGLRIWTPRFIGFFAALGVALSFYRAARGYAPGENEDVQELLNFYGTWCTLGALAFLIAVSMRRRAARFAYGKLPEGSRLQTSLAPVLNLPPSAEQPYAGLTFKELAPLTRMLLVAALGAFALLFVVLTSAPLTAAPAIGSAGIVLLAAAGWTALASTLDWVGMRSRVPVFSALLLLAVVCSFWNDNHAVRTLDAAQRSDRPDLRAQLDDWLSRHAAKLKDPKARVPLYVVNAEGGGIRAAYWTVTVLGEIQNQHPAFAEHLFSLSGVSGGSLGSAVFVALLAQQREDKMLD
;
A
#
# COMPACT_ATOMS: atom_id res chain seq x y z
N MET A 1 10.78 -9.61 47.03
CA MET A 1 10.07 -8.40 46.55
C MET A 1 10.43 -8.02 45.11
N PHE A 2 11.61 -7.43 44.80
CA PHE A 2 11.94 -7.00 43.41
C PHE A 2 11.88 -8.15 42.39
N TRP A 3 12.52 -9.29 42.71
CA TRP A 3 12.55 -10.45 41.81
C TRP A 3 11.15 -11.05 41.57
N GLU A 4 10.31 -11.11 42.59
CA GLU A 4 8.91 -11.59 42.47
C GLU A 4 8.09 -10.66 41.57
N THR A 5 8.23 -9.34 41.71
CA THR A 5 7.56 -8.37 40.84
C THR A 5 7.98 -8.53 39.38
N VAL A 6 9.29 -8.70 39.13
CA VAL A 6 9.82 -8.93 37.78
C VAL A 6 9.28 -10.24 37.19
N CYS A 7 9.30 -11.32 37.97
CA CYS A 7 8.77 -12.60 37.53
C CYS A 7 7.27 -12.54 37.23
N HIS A 8 6.46 -11.91 38.09
CA HIS A 8 5.03 -11.70 37.85
C HIS A 8 4.75 -10.87 36.60
N ALA A 9 5.51 -9.79 36.39
CA ALA A 9 5.41 -8.98 35.18
C ALA A 9 5.75 -9.79 33.92
N TRP A 10 6.81 -10.61 33.98
CA TRP A 10 7.21 -11.48 32.89
C TRP A 10 6.16 -12.54 32.55
N TRP A 11 5.60 -13.23 33.56
CA TRP A 11 4.52 -14.21 33.32
C TRP A 11 3.27 -13.55 32.75
N SER A 12 2.88 -12.38 33.26
CA SER A 12 1.75 -11.63 32.72
C SER A 12 1.97 -11.22 31.26
N LEU A 13 3.18 -10.76 30.92
CA LEU A 13 3.54 -10.42 29.56
C LEU A 13 3.52 -11.65 28.63
N ARG A 14 4.12 -12.77 29.07
CA ARG A 14 4.12 -14.03 28.31
C ARG A 14 2.72 -14.55 28.05
N GLU A 15 1.83 -14.44 29.03
CA GLU A 15 0.44 -14.90 28.89
C GLU A 15 -0.35 -14.02 27.91
N ARG A 16 -0.23 -12.69 28.04
CA ARG A 16 -0.87 -11.73 27.11
C ARG A 16 -0.37 -11.91 25.68
N THR A 17 0.94 -12.08 25.50
CA THR A 17 1.55 -12.32 24.19
C THR A 17 1.09 -13.66 23.60
N ALA A 18 1.03 -14.73 24.40
CA ALA A 18 0.49 -16.02 23.96
C ALA A 18 -0.99 -15.91 23.54
N ALA A 19 -1.81 -15.18 24.31
CA ALA A 19 -3.22 -14.97 24.03
C ALA A 19 -3.48 -14.14 22.76
N LEU A 20 -2.61 -13.18 22.45
CA LEU A 20 -2.71 -12.32 21.26
C LEU A 20 -1.87 -12.77 20.07
N LYS A 21 -1.04 -13.80 20.23
CA LYS A 21 -0.22 -14.37 19.15
C LYS A 21 -1.01 -14.61 17.85
N PRO A 22 -2.26 -15.10 17.87
CA PRO A 22 -3.05 -15.27 16.64
C PRO A 22 -3.38 -13.97 15.89
N CYS A 23 -3.33 -12.82 16.56
CA CYS A 23 -3.56 -11.50 15.94
C CYS A 23 -2.31 -10.91 15.27
N ARG A 24 -1.15 -11.56 15.40
CA ARG A 24 0.14 -10.98 14.98
C ARG A 24 0.17 -10.58 13.51
N VAL A 25 -0.37 -11.42 12.62
CA VAL A 25 -0.31 -11.15 11.18
C VAL A 25 -1.20 -9.98 10.78
N PRO A 26 -2.49 -9.93 11.15
CA PRO A 26 -3.30 -8.73 10.93
C PRO A 26 -2.68 -7.46 11.53
N LEU A 27 -2.12 -7.54 12.73
CA LEU A 27 -1.42 -6.41 13.35
C LEU A 27 -0.22 -5.95 12.52
N LEU A 28 0.66 -6.88 12.13
CA LEU A 28 1.85 -6.57 11.33
C LEU A 28 1.48 -6.04 9.94
N MET A 29 0.43 -6.56 9.31
CA MET A 29 -0.05 -6.06 8.02
C MET A 29 -0.61 -4.64 8.12
N VAL A 30 -1.34 -4.33 9.19
CA VAL A 30 -1.77 -2.95 9.46
C VAL A 30 -0.55 -2.06 9.68
N LEU A 31 0.37 -2.44 10.58
CA LEU A 31 1.59 -1.65 10.85
C LEU A 31 2.44 -1.42 9.60
N ALA A 32 2.60 -2.43 8.73
CA ALA A 32 3.31 -2.31 7.47
C ALA A 32 2.59 -1.35 6.51
N GLY A 33 1.27 -1.44 6.40
CA GLY A 33 0.47 -0.49 5.61
C GLY A 33 0.57 0.95 6.16
N LEU A 34 0.55 1.12 7.48
CA LEU A 34 0.73 2.42 8.12
C LEU A 34 2.12 2.99 7.89
N ALA A 35 3.15 2.16 8.01
CA ALA A 35 4.52 2.57 7.71
C ALA A 35 4.65 3.03 6.26
N PHE A 36 4.06 2.29 5.30
CA PHE A 36 4.01 2.72 3.91
C PHE A 36 3.29 4.07 3.74
N LEU A 37 2.08 4.20 4.26
CA LEU A 37 1.25 5.40 4.08
C LEU A 37 1.79 6.66 4.78
N LEU A 38 2.48 6.51 5.92
CA LEU A 38 2.90 7.63 6.77
C LEU A 38 4.40 7.95 6.70
N LEU A 39 5.25 6.96 6.37
CA LEU A 39 6.70 7.11 6.40
C LEU A 39 7.34 7.08 5.01
N ALA A 40 6.73 6.43 4.02
CA ALA A 40 7.27 6.40 2.67
C ALA A 40 6.75 7.59 1.85
N SER A 41 7.64 8.26 1.10
CA SER A 41 7.25 9.33 0.18
C SER A 41 6.22 8.86 -0.85
N GLN A 42 6.32 7.60 -1.28
CA GLN A 42 5.38 6.96 -2.21
C GLN A 42 3.98 6.84 -1.60
N GLY A 43 3.85 6.61 -0.29
CA GLY A 43 2.56 6.55 0.39
C GLY A 43 1.86 7.92 0.41
N GLU A 44 2.65 8.99 0.55
CA GLU A 44 2.17 10.36 0.45
C GLU A 44 1.70 10.69 -0.97
N ASP A 45 2.46 10.26 -1.99
CA ASP A 45 2.07 10.41 -3.40
C ASP A 45 0.73 9.71 -3.71
N VAL A 46 0.42 8.58 -3.08
CA VAL A 46 -0.88 7.90 -3.24
C VAL A 46 -2.04 8.77 -2.74
N ALA A 47 -1.88 9.46 -1.61
CA ALA A 47 -2.91 10.35 -1.07
C ALA A 47 -3.07 11.60 -1.95
N ARG A 48 -1.95 12.21 -2.38
CA ARG A 48 -1.95 13.39 -3.27
C ARG A 48 -2.59 13.08 -4.62
N ALA A 49 -2.22 11.96 -5.24
CA ALA A 49 -2.75 11.55 -6.54
C ALA A 49 -4.28 11.44 -6.56
N LEU A 50 -4.91 11.02 -5.46
CA LEU A 50 -6.38 10.95 -5.36
C LEU A 50 -7.02 12.35 -5.35
N ALA A 51 -6.38 13.34 -4.71
CA ALA A 51 -6.90 14.70 -4.63
C ALA A 51 -6.56 15.53 -5.88
N GLU A 52 -5.33 15.44 -6.40
CA GLU A 52 -4.88 16.19 -7.59
C GLU A 52 -5.59 15.75 -8.87
N ARG A 53 -5.93 14.46 -9.04
CA ARG A 53 -6.79 14.04 -10.16
C ARG A 53 -8.20 14.60 -10.05
N ARG A 54 -8.69 14.73 -8.81
CA ARG A 54 -10.06 15.17 -8.50
C ARG A 54 -10.26 16.67 -8.68
N SER A 55 -9.23 17.49 -8.49
CA SER A 55 -9.29 18.92 -8.79
C SER A 55 -9.41 19.19 -10.30
N GLY A 56 -9.03 18.22 -11.16
CA GLY A 56 -9.13 18.33 -12.62
C GLY A 56 -10.35 17.66 -13.26
N HIS A 57 -10.86 16.53 -12.73
CA HIS A 57 -11.98 15.77 -13.30
C HIS A 57 -12.79 15.01 -12.22
N VAL A 58 -14.11 14.87 -12.41
CA VAL A 58 -15.01 14.11 -11.51
C VAL A 58 -14.95 12.61 -11.83
N ASP A 59 -13.91 11.92 -11.37
CA ASP A 59 -13.91 10.44 -11.42
C ASP A 59 -14.56 9.86 -10.15
N GLY A 60 -15.88 9.65 -10.24
CA GLY A 60 -16.71 9.01 -9.22
C GLY A 60 -16.21 7.62 -8.79
N SER A 61 -15.60 6.89 -9.73
CA SER A 61 -15.26 5.48 -9.55
C SER A 61 -14.11 5.27 -8.56
N GLN A 62 -13.03 6.04 -8.68
CA GLN A 62 -11.86 5.95 -7.80
C GLN A 62 -12.20 6.31 -6.35
N THR A 63 -13.08 7.29 -6.14
CA THR A 63 -13.54 7.66 -4.79
C THR A 63 -14.38 6.56 -4.15
N PHE A 64 -15.29 5.96 -4.93
CA PHE A 64 -16.05 4.79 -4.45
C PHE A 64 -15.10 3.66 -4.06
N TRP A 65 -14.17 3.29 -4.95
CA TRP A 65 -13.22 2.22 -4.70
C TRP A 65 -12.28 2.54 -3.54
N PHE A 66 -11.86 3.78 -3.37
CA PHE A 66 -11.06 4.22 -2.24
C PHE A 66 -11.76 3.98 -0.89
N PHE A 67 -13.00 4.47 -0.73
CA PHE A 67 -13.75 4.27 0.50
C PHE A 67 -14.11 2.79 0.73
N ALA A 68 -14.50 2.08 -0.35
CA ALA A 68 -14.76 0.65 -0.29
C ALA A 68 -13.51 -0.14 0.12
N ALA A 69 -12.34 0.21 -0.41
CA ALA A 69 -11.07 -0.43 -0.09
C ALA A 69 -10.62 -0.13 1.35
N THR A 70 -10.80 1.10 1.83
CA THR A 70 -10.51 1.49 3.22
C THR A 70 -11.36 0.67 4.19
N LEU A 71 -12.66 0.54 3.90
CA LEU A 71 -13.56 -0.30 4.68
C LEU A 71 -13.19 -1.79 4.58
N ALA A 72 -12.87 -2.28 3.37
CA ALA A 72 -12.47 -3.66 3.15
C ALA A 72 -11.20 -4.03 3.92
N TRP A 73 -10.20 -3.14 3.96
CA TRP A 73 -8.98 -3.36 4.74
C TRP A 73 -9.26 -3.39 6.24
N SER A 74 -10.05 -2.44 6.74
CA SER A 74 -10.44 -2.38 8.16
C SER A 74 -11.24 -3.62 8.59
N LEU A 75 -12.19 -4.05 7.74
CA LEU A 75 -12.96 -5.27 7.96
C LEU A 75 -12.09 -6.52 7.89
N SER A 76 -11.19 -6.63 6.90
CA SER A 76 -10.28 -7.77 6.76
C SER A 76 -9.39 -7.90 7.99
N ALA A 77 -8.73 -6.81 8.41
CA ALA A 77 -7.82 -6.82 9.55
C ALA A 77 -8.52 -7.18 10.86
N TRP A 78 -9.69 -6.59 11.12
CA TRP A 78 -10.50 -6.93 12.29
C TRP A 78 -11.05 -8.36 12.26
N TYR A 79 -11.58 -8.79 11.12
CA TYR A 79 -12.29 -10.06 11.01
C TYR A 79 -11.32 -11.22 11.12
N TRP A 80 -10.18 -11.17 10.43
CA TRP A 80 -9.14 -12.18 10.53
C TRP A 80 -8.54 -12.24 11.93
N ALA A 81 -8.20 -11.09 12.55
CA ALA A 81 -7.70 -11.06 13.93
C ALA A 81 -8.69 -11.73 14.89
N ARG A 82 -9.99 -11.43 14.74
CA ARG A 82 -11.04 -12.02 15.57
C ARG A 82 -11.20 -13.52 15.35
N VAL A 83 -11.25 -13.99 14.09
CA VAL A 83 -11.41 -15.41 13.78
C VAL A 83 -10.22 -16.20 14.31
N MET A 84 -9.01 -15.68 14.14
CA MET A 84 -7.78 -16.29 14.65
C MET A 84 -7.80 -16.49 16.17
N LEU A 85 -8.41 -15.58 16.93
CA LEU A 85 -8.60 -15.74 18.38
C LEU A 85 -9.63 -16.80 18.79
N PHE A 86 -10.57 -17.16 17.92
CA PHE A 86 -11.55 -18.22 18.20
C PHE A 86 -11.00 -19.62 17.91
N LEU A 87 -10.01 -19.71 17.02
CA LEU A 87 -9.46 -20.97 16.60
C LEU A 87 -8.58 -21.59 17.69
N LYS A 88 -8.78 -22.88 17.95
CA LYS A 88 -7.96 -23.71 18.82
C LYS A 88 -6.59 -23.91 18.18
N LEU A 89 -5.62 -23.14 18.67
CA LEU A 89 -4.25 -23.09 18.15
C LEU A 89 -3.24 -23.49 19.23
N PRO A 90 -2.14 -24.19 18.88
CA PRO A 90 -1.14 -24.61 19.86
C PRO A 90 -0.53 -23.44 20.64
N GLY A 91 -0.56 -23.54 21.97
CA GLY A 91 0.04 -22.55 22.87
C GLY A 91 -0.81 -21.31 23.15
N VAL A 92 -2.06 -21.26 22.66
CA VAL A 92 -3.01 -20.18 22.99
C VAL A 92 -3.87 -20.62 24.19
N PRO A 93 -3.95 -19.82 25.27
CA PRO A 93 -4.70 -20.21 26.46
C PRO A 93 -6.22 -20.22 26.19
N GLU A 94 -6.92 -21.30 26.52
CA GLU A 94 -8.36 -21.43 26.31
C GLU A 94 -9.14 -20.66 27.39
N GLN A 95 -8.93 -21.02 28.65
CA GLN A 95 -9.60 -20.45 29.81
C GLN A 95 -8.79 -19.33 30.46
N ALA A 96 -8.97 -18.08 29.99
CA ALA A 96 -8.34 -16.90 30.56
C ALA A 96 -9.33 -15.71 30.68
N PRO A 97 -10.22 -15.72 31.71
CA PRO A 97 -11.24 -14.69 31.87
C PRO A 97 -10.67 -13.27 32.00
N HIS A 98 -9.54 -13.12 32.70
CA HIS A 98 -8.84 -11.83 32.88
C HIS A 98 -8.31 -11.24 31.57
N LEU A 99 -8.12 -12.07 30.53
CA LEU A 99 -7.66 -11.64 29.20
C LEU A 99 -8.80 -11.35 28.22
N GLN A 100 -10.06 -11.53 28.62
CA GLN A 100 -11.21 -11.33 27.73
C GLN A 100 -11.28 -9.91 27.16
N GLY A 101 -11.07 -8.88 28.00
CA GLY A 101 -11.07 -7.49 27.56
C GLY A 101 -10.06 -7.27 26.42
N LEU A 102 -8.85 -7.80 26.59
CA LEU A 102 -7.79 -7.74 25.59
C LEU A 102 -8.21 -8.42 24.28
N ARG A 103 -8.73 -9.64 24.35
CA ARG A 103 -9.21 -10.41 23.18
C ARG A 103 -10.38 -9.74 22.45
N ILE A 104 -11.23 -9.04 23.18
CA ILE A 104 -12.38 -8.30 22.62
C ILE A 104 -11.90 -7.06 21.86
N TRP A 105 -10.99 -6.28 22.47
CA TRP A 105 -10.60 -4.96 21.96
C TRP A 105 -9.48 -5.00 20.93
N THR A 106 -8.53 -5.93 21.03
CA THR A 106 -7.39 -5.99 20.09
C THR A 106 -7.82 -6.07 18.62
N PRO A 107 -8.72 -6.97 18.19
CA PRO A 107 -9.17 -7.00 16.80
C PRO A 107 -9.86 -5.69 16.37
N ARG A 108 -10.62 -5.06 17.28
CA ARG A 108 -11.34 -3.81 17.00
C ARG A 108 -10.37 -2.67 16.75
N PHE A 109 -9.33 -2.57 17.59
CA PHE A 109 -8.28 -1.57 17.41
C PHE A 109 -7.46 -1.81 16.15
N ILE A 110 -7.14 -3.06 15.82
CA ILE A 110 -6.44 -3.40 14.56
C ILE A 110 -7.23 -2.86 13.35
N GLY A 111 -8.54 -3.13 13.27
CA GLY A 111 -9.37 -2.59 12.17
C GLY A 111 -9.56 -1.07 12.23
N PHE A 112 -9.73 -0.50 13.42
CA PHE A 112 -9.86 0.95 13.61
C PHE A 112 -8.60 1.71 13.15
N PHE A 113 -7.42 1.24 13.55
CA PHE A 113 -6.16 1.88 13.19
C PHE A 113 -5.82 1.75 11.70
N ALA A 114 -6.36 0.75 11.00
CA ALA A 114 -6.25 0.66 9.54
C ALA A 114 -6.90 1.89 8.87
N ALA A 115 -8.17 2.18 9.16
CA ALA A 115 -8.86 3.37 8.62
C ALA A 115 -8.31 4.69 9.17
N LEU A 116 -7.99 4.76 10.47
CA LEU A 116 -7.44 5.98 11.06
C LEU A 116 -6.09 6.33 10.44
N GLY A 117 -5.25 5.35 10.15
CA GLY A 117 -3.98 5.59 9.49
C GLY A 117 -4.09 6.14 8.07
N VAL A 118 -5.10 5.70 7.32
CA VAL A 118 -5.45 6.32 6.03
C VAL A 118 -5.85 7.78 6.25
N ALA A 119 -6.68 8.09 7.25
CA ALA A 119 -7.03 9.48 7.55
C ALA A 119 -5.79 10.34 7.86
N LEU A 120 -4.86 9.81 8.67
CA LEU A 120 -3.61 10.49 9.01
C LEU A 120 -2.71 10.72 7.79
N SER A 121 -2.69 9.82 6.81
CA SER A 121 -1.91 10.03 5.59
C SER A 121 -2.47 11.18 4.74
N PHE A 122 -3.79 11.35 4.69
CA PHE A 122 -4.42 12.50 4.02
C PHE A 122 -4.11 13.82 4.72
N TYR A 123 -4.22 13.89 6.04
CA TYR A 123 -3.86 15.11 6.79
C TYR A 123 -2.38 15.44 6.67
N ARG A 124 -1.51 14.43 6.63
CA ARG A 124 -0.09 14.62 6.37
C ARG A 124 0.14 15.20 4.98
N ALA A 125 -0.46 14.62 3.94
CA ALA A 125 -0.35 15.11 2.57
C ALA A 125 -0.87 16.55 2.42
N ALA A 126 -1.97 16.91 3.10
CA ALA A 126 -2.53 18.27 3.08
C ALA A 126 -1.57 19.33 3.64
N ARG A 127 -0.75 18.96 4.64
CA ARG A 127 0.30 19.84 5.21
C ARG A 127 1.51 20.01 4.31
N GLY A 128 1.62 19.22 3.24
CA GLY A 128 2.70 19.31 2.27
C GLY A 128 2.55 20.45 1.26
N TYR A 129 1.37 21.08 1.18
CA TYR A 129 1.11 22.23 0.30
C TYR A 129 1.34 23.54 1.04
N ALA A 130 1.95 24.52 0.37
CA ALA A 130 2.14 25.85 0.92
C ALA A 130 0.80 26.60 1.07
N PRO A 131 0.63 27.48 2.08
CA PRO A 131 -0.57 28.29 2.21
C PRO A 131 -0.83 29.11 0.94
N GLY A 132 -2.02 28.99 0.36
CA GLY A 132 -2.42 29.69 -0.87
C GLY A 132 -2.06 28.99 -2.18
N GLU A 133 -1.34 27.86 -2.14
CA GLU A 133 -1.07 27.03 -3.33
C GLU A 133 -2.01 25.82 -3.39
N ASN A 134 -2.71 25.65 -4.51
CA ASN A 134 -3.59 24.51 -4.76
C ASN A 134 -4.62 24.28 -3.63
N GLU A 135 -5.29 25.34 -3.18
CA GLU A 135 -6.28 25.30 -2.08
C GLU A 135 -7.33 24.20 -2.29
N ASP A 136 -7.83 24.03 -3.52
CA ASP A 136 -8.77 22.96 -3.89
C ASP A 136 -8.25 21.55 -3.55
N VAL A 137 -6.97 21.29 -3.80
CA VAL A 137 -6.33 20.00 -3.50
C VAL A 137 -6.21 19.81 -1.99
N GLN A 138 -5.84 20.87 -1.26
CA GLN A 138 -5.73 20.83 0.19
C GLN A 138 -7.10 20.58 0.85
N GLU A 139 -8.15 21.24 0.37
CA GLU A 139 -9.53 21.01 0.82
C GLU A 139 -9.98 19.57 0.57
N LEU A 140 -9.72 19.03 -0.63
CA LEU A 140 -10.03 17.64 -0.96
C LEU A 140 -9.28 16.64 -0.06
N LEU A 141 -7.99 16.88 0.21
CA LEU A 141 -7.22 16.02 1.13
C LEU A 141 -7.82 16.06 2.55
N ASN A 142 -8.16 17.24 3.05
CA ASN A 142 -8.83 17.38 4.35
C ASN A 142 -10.22 16.74 4.39
N PHE A 143 -10.97 16.82 3.29
CA PHE A 143 -12.25 16.13 3.12
C PHE A 143 -12.07 14.61 3.24
N TYR A 144 -11.15 14.01 2.49
CA TYR A 144 -10.88 12.57 2.56
C TYR A 144 -10.38 12.15 3.95
N GLY A 145 -9.48 12.93 4.57
CA GLY A 145 -9.01 12.70 5.93
C GLY A 145 -10.15 12.70 6.95
N THR A 146 -11.08 13.66 6.83
CA THR A 146 -12.23 13.79 7.73
C THR A 146 -13.20 12.63 7.58
N TRP A 147 -13.57 12.28 6.35
CA TRP A 147 -14.46 11.14 6.11
C TRP A 147 -13.84 9.79 6.49
N CYS A 148 -12.53 9.62 6.32
CA CYS A 148 -11.83 8.43 6.84
C CYS A 148 -11.81 8.39 8.37
N THR A 149 -11.66 9.54 9.04
CA THR A 149 -11.73 9.63 10.51
C THR A 149 -13.12 9.27 11.01
N LEU A 150 -14.17 9.86 10.42
CA LEU A 150 -15.55 9.53 10.72
C LEU A 150 -15.86 8.06 10.43
N GLY A 151 -15.35 7.54 9.31
CA GLY A 151 -15.45 6.12 8.94
C GLY A 151 -14.77 5.20 9.95
N ALA A 152 -13.59 5.55 10.46
CA ALA A 152 -12.90 4.80 11.50
C ALA A 152 -13.70 4.78 12.82
N LEU A 153 -14.22 5.93 13.24
CA LEU A 153 -15.08 6.03 14.43
C LEU A 153 -16.37 5.22 14.26
N ALA A 154 -17.05 5.37 13.12
CA ALA A 154 -18.25 4.63 12.78
C ALA A 154 -17.98 3.12 12.75
N PHE A 155 -16.85 2.70 12.18
CA PHE A 155 -16.38 1.32 12.21
C PHE A 155 -16.23 0.82 13.66
N LEU A 156 -15.49 1.55 14.51
CA LEU A 156 -15.25 1.16 15.90
C LEU A 156 -16.55 1.05 16.70
N ILE A 157 -17.47 2.00 16.52
CA ILE A 157 -18.81 1.99 17.10
C ILE A 157 -19.58 0.77 16.60
N ALA A 158 -19.64 0.55 15.29
CA ALA A 158 -20.35 -0.56 14.67
C ALA A 158 -19.84 -1.92 15.17
N VAL A 159 -18.53 -2.18 15.16
CA VAL A 159 -17.96 -3.46 15.61
C VAL A 159 -18.10 -3.69 17.13
N SER A 160 -18.25 -2.61 17.90
CA SER A 160 -18.48 -2.63 19.34
C SER A 160 -19.94 -2.87 19.69
N MET A 161 -20.86 -2.23 18.96
CA MET A 161 -22.30 -2.29 19.20
C MET A 161 -22.99 -3.44 18.47
N ARG A 162 -22.41 -4.01 17.41
CA ARG A 162 -23.05 -5.03 16.54
C ARG A 162 -23.77 -6.14 17.29
N ARG A 163 -23.21 -6.67 18.38
CA ARG A 163 -23.80 -7.79 19.15
C ARG A 163 -24.96 -7.32 20.04
N ARG A 164 -24.89 -6.09 20.55
CA ARG A 164 -26.00 -5.47 21.29
C ARG A 164 -27.14 -5.13 20.33
N ALA A 165 -26.82 -4.51 19.20
CA ALA A 165 -27.77 -4.18 18.15
C ALA A 165 -28.45 -5.43 17.55
N ALA A 166 -27.69 -6.49 17.25
CA ALA A 166 -28.23 -7.75 16.75
C ALA A 166 -29.22 -8.40 17.72
N ARG A 167 -28.89 -8.47 19.01
CA ARG A 167 -29.80 -9.00 20.04
C ARG A 167 -31.02 -8.12 20.26
N PHE A 168 -30.85 -6.79 20.21
CA PHE A 168 -31.96 -5.86 20.29
C PHE A 168 -32.94 -6.05 19.12
N ALA A 169 -32.42 -6.18 17.90
CA ALA A 169 -33.21 -6.49 16.72
C ALA A 169 -33.89 -7.87 16.83
N TYR A 170 -33.20 -8.88 17.36
CA TYR A 170 -33.77 -10.21 17.61
C TYR A 170 -34.95 -10.16 18.58
N GLY A 171 -34.84 -9.41 19.68
CA GLY A 171 -35.91 -9.25 20.68
C GLY A 171 -37.10 -8.42 20.21
N LYS A 172 -36.99 -7.73 19.07
CA LYS A 172 -38.11 -7.01 18.43
C LYS A 172 -38.89 -7.89 17.45
N LEU A 173 -38.40 -9.07 17.10
CA LEU A 173 -39.11 -9.99 16.21
C LEU A 173 -40.26 -10.67 16.96
N PRO A 174 -41.42 -10.90 16.32
CA PRO A 174 -42.53 -11.60 16.94
C PRO A 174 -42.11 -13.00 17.38
N GLU A 175 -42.37 -13.32 18.65
CA GLU A 175 -42.01 -14.61 19.25
C GLU A 175 -42.69 -15.77 18.51
N GLY A 176 -41.91 -16.81 18.19
CA GLY A 176 -42.41 -18.00 17.49
C GLY A 176 -42.61 -17.82 15.98
N SER A 177 -42.30 -16.64 15.42
CA SER A 177 -42.39 -16.44 13.96
C SER A 177 -41.33 -17.22 13.19
N ARG A 178 -41.67 -17.65 11.96
CA ARG A 178 -40.71 -18.27 11.01
C ARG A 178 -39.51 -17.34 10.76
N LEU A 179 -39.73 -16.03 10.73
CA LEU A 179 -38.68 -15.02 10.58
C LEU A 179 -37.70 -15.02 11.77
N GLN A 180 -38.20 -15.06 13.01
CA GLN A 180 -37.34 -15.12 14.20
C GLN A 180 -36.46 -16.37 14.19
N THR A 181 -37.04 -17.53 13.87
CA THR A 181 -36.30 -18.80 13.80
C THR A 181 -35.21 -18.77 12.73
N SER A 182 -35.51 -18.28 11.53
CA SER A 182 -34.55 -18.18 10.42
C SER A 182 -33.41 -17.19 10.68
N LEU A 183 -33.70 -16.10 11.41
CA LEU A 183 -32.71 -15.05 11.71
C LEU A 183 -31.95 -15.29 13.02
N ALA A 184 -32.37 -16.23 13.86
CA ALA A 184 -31.72 -16.56 15.13
C ALA A 184 -30.20 -16.80 14.99
N PRO A 185 -29.67 -17.54 13.99
CA PRO A 185 -28.23 -17.77 13.85
C PRO A 185 -27.40 -16.51 13.60
N VAL A 186 -28.03 -15.44 13.09
CA VAL A 186 -27.37 -14.18 12.73
C VAL A 186 -27.61 -13.10 13.78
N LEU A 187 -28.79 -13.08 14.40
CA LEU A 187 -29.21 -12.01 15.32
C LEU A 187 -29.12 -12.40 16.81
N ASN A 188 -29.37 -13.66 17.17
CA ASN A 188 -29.28 -14.14 18.56
C ASN A 188 -27.83 -14.52 18.93
N LEU A 189 -26.96 -13.51 18.89
CA LEU A 189 -25.53 -13.68 19.08
C LEU A 189 -25.15 -13.66 20.57
N PRO A 190 -24.29 -14.57 21.06
CA PRO A 190 -23.87 -14.57 22.46
C PRO A 190 -23.15 -13.26 22.85
N PRO A 191 -23.18 -12.84 24.12
CA PRO A 191 -22.39 -11.72 24.62
C PRO A 191 -20.90 -11.82 24.26
N SER A 192 -20.21 -10.68 24.24
CA SER A 192 -18.77 -10.65 23.93
C SER A 192 -17.90 -11.34 24.99
N ALA A 193 -18.41 -11.49 26.22
CA ALA A 193 -17.72 -12.18 27.32
C ALA A 193 -17.80 -13.71 27.20
N GLU A 194 -18.84 -14.23 26.53
CA GLU A 194 -19.10 -15.67 26.37
C GLU A 194 -18.54 -16.22 25.05
N GLN A 195 -17.47 -15.62 24.52
CA GLN A 195 -16.89 -16.05 23.25
C GLN A 195 -16.00 -17.28 23.42
N PRO A 196 -16.05 -18.25 22.49
CA PRO A 196 -15.26 -19.48 22.55
C PRO A 196 -13.81 -19.22 22.09
N TYR A 197 -13.08 -18.36 22.81
CA TYR A 197 -11.69 -18.06 22.50
C TYR A 197 -10.82 -19.32 22.62
N ALA A 198 -10.02 -19.58 21.59
CA ALA A 198 -9.19 -20.77 21.44
C ALA A 198 -9.93 -22.11 21.60
N GLY A 199 -11.25 -22.13 21.41
CA GLY A 199 -12.09 -23.32 21.62
C GLY A 199 -12.56 -24.00 20.33
N LEU A 200 -12.53 -23.31 19.18
CA LEU A 200 -13.14 -23.81 17.95
C LEU A 200 -12.13 -24.38 16.97
N THR A 201 -12.47 -25.48 16.30
CA THR A 201 -11.82 -25.89 15.07
C THR A 201 -12.39 -25.11 13.88
N PHE A 202 -11.68 -25.11 12.75
CA PHE A 202 -12.14 -24.42 11.54
C PHE A 202 -13.51 -24.94 11.04
N LYS A 203 -13.79 -26.24 11.22
CA LYS A 203 -15.06 -26.85 10.80
C LYS A 203 -16.24 -26.42 11.68
N GLU A 204 -15.99 -26.07 12.94
CA GLU A 204 -17.00 -25.61 13.91
C GLU A 204 -17.31 -24.11 13.76
N LEU A 205 -16.56 -23.37 12.93
CA LEU A 205 -16.92 -22.01 12.58
C LEU A 205 -18.27 -21.96 11.86
N ALA A 206 -19.07 -20.94 12.18
CA ALA A 206 -20.36 -20.70 11.53
C ALA A 206 -20.20 -20.73 9.99
N PRO A 207 -21.14 -21.33 9.23
CA PRO A 207 -21.05 -21.43 7.77
C PRO A 207 -20.81 -20.08 7.09
N LEU A 208 -21.50 -19.03 7.55
CA LEU A 208 -21.30 -17.66 7.07
C LEU A 208 -19.87 -17.17 7.29
N THR A 209 -19.24 -17.51 8.42
CA THR A 209 -17.84 -17.11 8.68
C THR A 209 -16.90 -17.78 7.69
N ARG A 210 -17.04 -19.09 7.47
CA ARG A 210 -16.23 -19.82 6.48
C ARG A 210 -16.42 -19.26 5.07
N MET A 211 -17.67 -19.00 4.69
CA MET A 211 -18.01 -18.38 3.40
C MET A 211 -17.31 -17.03 3.23
N LEU A 212 -17.35 -16.14 4.23
CA LEU A 212 -16.71 -14.83 4.17
C LEU A 212 -15.18 -14.91 4.06
N LEU A 213 -14.53 -15.86 4.76
CA LEU A 213 -13.08 -16.06 4.64
C LEU A 213 -12.68 -16.53 3.25
N VAL A 214 -13.42 -17.49 2.68
CA VAL A 214 -13.19 -17.99 1.31
C VAL A 214 -13.50 -16.90 0.28
N ALA A 215 -14.59 -16.15 0.46
CA ALA A 215 -14.97 -15.05 -0.41
C ALA A 215 -13.91 -13.94 -0.40
N ALA A 216 -13.29 -13.63 0.74
CA ALA A 216 -12.21 -12.64 0.81
C ALA A 216 -10.98 -13.09 0.01
N LEU A 217 -10.60 -14.36 0.09
CA LEU A 217 -9.50 -14.92 -0.72
C LEU A 217 -9.86 -14.97 -2.21
N GLY A 218 -11.09 -15.37 -2.54
CA GLY A 218 -11.60 -15.39 -3.91
C GLY A 218 -11.66 -13.99 -4.53
N ALA A 219 -12.11 -12.98 -3.78
CA ALA A 219 -12.09 -11.59 -4.20
C ALA A 219 -10.66 -11.07 -4.43
N PHE A 220 -9.71 -11.44 -3.58
CA PHE A 220 -8.31 -11.08 -3.77
C PHE A 220 -7.71 -11.73 -5.03
N ALA A 221 -7.98 -13.03 -5.26
CA ALA A 221 -7.55 -13.73 -6.48
C ALA A 221 -8.19 -13.12 -7.73
N LEU A 222 -9.49 -12.80 -7.68
CA LEU A 222 -10.19 -12.14 -8.79
C LEU A 222 -9.59 -10.77 -9.09
N LEU A 223 -9.33 -9.96 -8.06
CA LEU A 223 -8.68 -8.65 -8.21
C LEU A 223 -7.31 -8.78 -8.88
N PHE A 224 -6.50 -9.78 -8.46
CA PHE A 224 -5.21 -10.07 -9.08
C PHE A 224 -5.37 -10.41 -10.57
N VAL A 225 -6.31 -11.29 -10.92
CA VAL A 225 -6.57 -11.67 -12.33
C VAL A 225 -7.04 -10.46 -13.15
N VAL A 226 -7.95 -9.64 -12.63
CA VAL A 226 -8.46 -8.46 -13.33
C VAL A 226 -7.36 -7.43 -13.57
N LEU A 227 -6.54 -7.14 -12.54
CA LEU A 227 -5.46 -6.15 -12.65
C LEU A 227 -4.31 -6.63 -13.56
N THR A 228 -4.09 -7.93 -13.68
CA THR A 228 -3.05 -8.50 -14.57
C THR A 228 -3.52 -8.67 -16.01
N SER A 229 -4.80 -9.00 -16.23
CA SER A 229 -5.36 -9.18 -17.58
C SER A 229 -5.79 -7.88 -18.25
N ALA A 230 -6.21 -6.88 -17.49
CA ALA A 230 -6.72 -5.61 -18.02
C ALA A 230 -6.16 -4.37 -17.29
N PRO A 231 -4.82 -4.21 -17.16
CA PRO A 231 -4.21 -3.17 -16.34
C PRO A 231 -4.59 -1.75 -16.79
N LEU A 232 -4.73 -1.51 -18.10
CA LEU A 232 -5.01 -0.19 -18.67
C LEU A 232 -6.45 0.29 -18.45
N THR A 233 -7.38 -0.60 -18.15
CA THR A 233 -8.79 -0.25 -17.89
C THR A 233 -9.15 -0.39 -16.42
N ALA A 234 -8.72 -1.47 -15.77
CA ALA A 234 -9.05 -1.74 -14.38
C ALA A 234 -8.29 -0.82 -13.41
N ALA A 235 -6.99 -0.57 -13.63
CA ALA A 235 -6.20 0.22 -12.69
C ALA A 235 -6.65 1.69 -12.62
N PRO A 236 -6.96 2.37 -13.74
CA PRO A 236 -7.54 3.71 -13.69
C PRO A 236 -8.92 3.76 -13.02
N ALA A 237 -9.78 2.75 -13.22
CA ALA A 237 -11.11 2.73 -12.60
C ALA A 237 -11.06 2.57 -11.07
N ILE A 238 -10.11 1.80 -10.54
CA ILE A 238 -9.95 1.57 -9.09
C ILE A 238 -9.14 2.71 -8.45
N GLY A 239 -8.14 3.22 -9.16
CA GLY A 239 -7.20 4.22 -8.66
C GLY A 239 -6.10 3.61 -7.79
N SER A 240 -4.94 4.29 -7.73
CA SER A 240 -3.76 3.81 -6.99
C SER A 240 -4.06 3.57 -5.50
N ALA A 241 -4.77 4.50 -4.86
CA ALA A 241 -5.17 4.37 -3.45
C ALA A 241 -6.08 3.16 -3.20
N GLY A 242 -7.09 2.96 -4.05
CA GLY A 242 -7.96 1.78 -3.98
C GLY A 242 -7.17 0.48 -4.13
N ILE A 243 -6.25 0.41 -5.10
CA ILE A 243 -5.42 -0.77 -5.36
C ILE A 243 -4.55 -1.10 -4.14
N VAL A 244 -3.83 -0.12 -3.58
CA VAL A 244 -2.95 -0.34 -2.41
C VAL A 244 -3.75 -0.85 -1.21
N LEU A 245 -4.92 -0.26 -0.95
CA LEU A 245 -5.75 -0.64 0.20
C LEU A 245 -6.43 -2.00 0.01
N LEU A 246 -6.90 -2.32 -1.21
CA LEU A 246 -7.40 -3.66 -1.53
C LEU A 246 -6.30 -4.72 -1.46
N ALA A 247 -5.09 -4.39 -1.91
CA ALA A 247 -3.93 -5.27 -1.74
C ALA A 247 -3.62 -5.49 -0.25
N ALA A 248 -3.65 -4.45 0.58
CA ALA A 248 -3.48 -4.60 2.03
C ALA A 248 -4.57 -5.48 2.65
N ALA A 249 -5.83 -5.35 2.21
CA ALA A 249 -6.94 -6.20 2.65
C ALA A 249 -6.73 -7.68 2.24
N GLY A 250 -6.31 -7.92 1.00
CA GLY A 250 -6.09 -9.25 0.45
C GLY A 250 -4.86 -9.95 1.02
N TRP A 251 -3.73 -9.25 1.13
CA TRP A 251 -2.54 -9.76 1.80
C TRP A 251 -2.78 -10.06 3.28
N THR A 252 -3.61 -9.25 3.96
CA THR A 252 -4.04 -9.58 5.34
C THR A 252 -4.78 -10.92 5.40
N ALA A 253 -5.67 -11.19 4.44
CA ALA A 253 -6.40 -12.46 4.37
C ALA A 253 -5.49 -13.64 4.04
N LEU A 254 -4.65 -13.51 3.01
CA LEU A 254 -3.73 -14.55 2.57
C LEU A 254 -2.68 -14.88 3.66
N ALA A 255 -2.03 -13.86 4.21
CA ALA A 255 -1.03 -14.04 5.25
C ALA A 255 -1.63 -14.62 6.53
N SER A 256 -2.84 -14.22 6.93
CA SER A 256 -3.53 -14.81 8.09
C SER A 256 -3.89 -16.28 7.87
N THR A 257 -4.25 -16.65 6.63
CA THR A 257 -4.48 -18.04 6.25
C THR A 257 -3.20 -18.88 6.34
N LEU A 258 -2.08 -18.34 5.83
CA LEU A 258 -0.77 -18.98 5.94
C LEU A 258 -0.32 -19.12 7.41
N ASP A 259 -0.58 -18.10 8.23
CA ASP A 259 -0.28 -18.14 9.66
C ASP A 259 -1.10 -19.22 10.38
N TRP A 260 -2.39 -19.33 10.06
CA TRP A 260 -3.24 -20.40 10.58
C TRP A 260 -2.69 -21.78 10.23
N VAL A 261 -2.33 -22.03 8.97
CA VAL A 261 -1.72 -23.30 8.53
C VAL A 261 -0.41 -23.57 9.26
N GLY A 262 0.45 -22.55 9.38
CA GLY A 262 1.74 -22.67 10.07
C GLY A 262 1.60 -22.95 11.56
N MET A 263 0.71 -22.23 12.25
CA MET A 263 0.43 -22.45 13.67
C MET A 263 -0.19 -23.84 13.92
N ARG A 264 -1.13 -24.27 13.07
CA ARG A 264 -1.75 -25.59 13.17
C ARG A 264 -0.74 -26.72 12.95
N SER A 265 0.12 -26.57 11.96
CA SER A 265 1.12 -27.59 11.56
C SER A 265 2.42 -27.50 12.36
N ARG A 266 2.58 -26.46 13.20
CA ARG A 266 3.83 -26.11 13.90
C ARG A 266 5.03 -25.88 12.97
N VAL A 267 4.75 -25.44 11.73
CA VAL A 267 5.76 -25.11 10.73
C VAL A 267 5.93 -23.58 10.69
N PRO A 268 7.17 -23.05 10.74
CA PRO A 268 7.41 -21.62 10.61
C PRO A 268 7.25 -21.18 9.15
N VAL A 269 6.00 -21.10 8.66
CA VAL A 269 5.67 -20.87 7.24
C VAL A 269 6.37 -19.65 6.66
N PHE A 270 6.43 -18.52 7.39
CA PHE A 270 7.13 -17.33 6.90
C PHE A 270 8.65 -17.52 6.79
N SER A 271 9.27 -18.26 7.71
CA SER A 271 10.69 -18.62 7.60
C SER A 271 10.93 -19.60 6.45
N ALA A 272 10.01 -20.54 6.22
CA ALA A 272 10.07 -21.45 5.08
C ALA A 272 9.91 -20.72 3.75
N LEU A 273 9.00 -19.74 3.66
CA LEU A 273 8.84 -18.88 2.48
C LEU A 273 10.07 -17.99 2.25
N LEU A 274 10.68 -17.47 3.32
CA LEU A 274 11.92 -16.72 3.21
C LEU A 274 13.07 -17.61 2.73
N LEU A 275 13.20 -18.82 3.29
CA LEU A 275 14.19 -19.80 2.84
C LEU A 275 13.95 -20.18 1.38
N LEU A 276 12.70 -20.39 0.99
CA LEU A 276 12.33 -20.66 -0.40
C LEU A 276 12.75 -19.49 -1.31
N ALA A 277 12.51 -18.24 -0.91
CA ALA A 277 12.94 -17.07 -1.67
C ALA A 277 14.47 -17.01 -1.81
N VAL A 278 15.22 -17.29 -0.74
CA VAL A 278 16.69 -17.36 -0.76
C VAL A 278 17.17 -18.47 -1.67
N VAL A 279 16.57 -19.66 -1.59
CA VAL A 279 16.89 -20.80 -2.46
C VAL A 279 16.59 -20.43 -3.92
N CYS A 280 15.40 -19.93 -4.23
CA CYS A 280 15.05 -19.51 -5.59
C CYS A 280 15.96 -18.38 -6.13
N SER A 281 16.50 -17.52 -5.27
CA SER A 281 17.39 -16.43 -5.70
C SER A 281 18.69 -16.92 -6.35
N PHE A 282 19.12 -18.17 -6.11
CA PHE A 282 20.27 -18.76 -6.80
C PHE A 282 20.01 -19.05 -8.30
N TRP A 283 18.74 -19.15 -8.71
CA TRP A 283 18.35 -19.45 -10.09
C TRP A 283 17.54 -18.34 -10.77
N ASN A 284 17.13 -17.33 -10.02
CA ASN A 284 16.35 -16.21 -10.54
C ASN A 284 17.24 -15.00 -10.90
N ASP A 285 18.32 -15.24 -11.65
CA ASP A 285 19.18 -14.17 -12.15
C ASP A 285 18.63 -13.59 -13.46
N ASN A 286 17.73 -12.62 -13.34
CA ASN A 286 17.22 -11.84 -14.47
C ASN A 286 18.12 -10.63 -14.83
N HIS A 287 19.36 -10.57 -14.32
CA HIS A 287 20.30 -9.47 -14.58
C HIS A 287 21.41 -9.85 -15.56
N ALA A 288 21.33 -11.03 -16.18
CA ALA A 288 22.25 -11.43 -17.23
C ALA A 288 22.18 -10.42 -18.40
N VAL A 289 23.16 -9.53 -18.47
CA VAL A 289 23.35 -8.63 -19.60
C VAL A 289 24.02 -9.41 -20.72
N ARG A 290 23.58 -9.24 -21.96
CA ARG A 290 24.23 -9.87 -23.12
C ARG A 290 25.70 -9.43 -23.17
N THR A 291 26.61 -10.37 -22.91
CA THR A 291 28.05 -10.14 -23.05
C THR A 291 28.51 -10.44 -24.47
N LEU A 292 29.65 -9.86 -24.84
CA LEU A 292 30.37 -10.20 -26.07
C LEU A 292 31.60 -11.02 -25.68
N ASP A 293 31.96 -12.02 -26.49
CA ASP A 293 33.08 -12.94 -26.21
C ASP A 293 34.45 -12.22 -26.10
N ALA A 294 34.55 -11.06 -26.74
CA ALA A 294 35.67 -10.15 -26.58
C ALA A 294 35.13 -8.76 -26.22
N ALA A 295 35.82 -8.07 -25.32
CA ALA A 295 35.59 -6.66 -25.06
C ALA A 295 35.82 -5.90 -26.37
N GLN A 296 34.74 -5.53 -27.05
CA GLN A 296 34.83 -4.54 -28.13
C GLN A 296 35.27 -3.25 -27.46
N ARG A 297 36.47 -2.77 -27.81
CA ARG A 297 36.83 -1.39 -27.51
C ARG A 297 35.79 -0.53 -28.17
N SER A 298 35.00 0.14 -27.34
CA SER A 298 34.10 1.16 -27.84
C SER A 298 35.00 2.31 -28.26
N ASP A 299 34.97 2.69 -29.54
CA ASP A 299 35.59 3.92 -30.05
C ASP A 299 34.89 5.19 -29.52
N ARG A 300 34.34 5.12 -28.30
CA ARG A 300 33.71 6.25 -27.64
C ARG A 300 34.79 7.29 -27.39
N PRO A 301 34.61 8.51 -27.90
CA PRO A 301 35.52 9.60 -27.60
C PRO A 301 35.64 9.78 -26.08
N ASP A 302 36.84 10.06 -25.62
CA ASP A 302 37.05 10.39 -24.21
C ASP A 302 36.38 11.73 -23.84
N LEU A 303 36.38 12.07 -22.56
CA LEU A 303 35.73 13.29 -22.08
C LEU A 303 36.30 14.56 -22.74
N ARG A 304 37.61 14.57 -23.02
CA ARG A 304 38.27 15.72 -23.65
C ARG A 304 37.79 15.86 -25.08
N ALA A 305 37.78 14.78 -25.86
CA ALA A 305 37.28 14.76 -27.22
C ALA A 305 35.79 15.14 -27.30
N GLN A 306 34.96 14.70 -26.35
CA GLN A 306 33.55 15.12 -26.27
C GLN A 306 33.40 16.62 -25.96
N LEU A 307 34.24 17.17 -25.07
CA LEU A 307 34.24 18.59 -24.75
C LEU A 307 34.74 19.43 -25.92
N ASP A 308 35.80 18.98 -26.60
CA ASP A 308 36.33 19.64 -27.79
C ASP A 308 35.28 19.65 -28.92
N ASP A 309 34.55 18.54 -29.14
CA ASP A 309 33.41 18.49 -30.06
C ASP A 309 32.34 19.51 -29.66
N TRP A 310 31.92 19.53 -28.39
CA TRP A 310 30.92 20.47 -27.91
C TRP A 310 31.36 21.93 -28.10
N LEU A 311 32.62 22.27 -27.79
CA LEU A 311 33.18 23.61 -28.01
C LEU A 311 33.21 23.98 -29.49
N SER A 312 33.54 23.02 -30.36
CA SER A 312 33.57 23.23 -31.81
C SER A 312 32.20 23.60 -32.37
N ARG A 313 31.13 22.95 -31.90
CA ARG A 313 29.73 23.26 -32.27
C ARG A 313 29.30 24.67 -31.85
N HIS A 314 29.96 25.24 -30.85
CA HIS A 314 29.68 26.58 -30.34
C HIS A 314 30.74 27.62 -30.71
N ALA A 315 31.75 27.26 -31.51
CA ALA A 315 32.91 28.10 -31.79
C ALA A 315 32.55 29.47 -32.38
N ALA A 316 31.52 29.54 -33.23
CA ALA A 316 31.05 30.82 -33.80
C ALA A 316 30.52 31.78 -32.71
N LYS A 317 29.75 31.26 -31.75
CA LYS A 317 29.23 32.04 -30.61
C LYS A 317 30.36 32.43 -29.65
N LEU A 318 31.36 31.56 -29.46
CA LEU A 318 32.51 31.80 -28.58
C LEU A 318 33.51 32.85 -29.12
N LYS A 319 33.45 33.20 -30.42
CA LYS A 319 34.27 34.27 -31.02
C LYS A 319 33.86 35.67 -30.56
N ASP A 320 32.62 35.86 -30.12
CA ASP A 320 32.16 37.12 -29.55
C ASP A 320 32.57 37.19 -28.07
N PRO A 321 33.46 38.11 -27.67
CA PRO A 321 33.91 38.26 -26.28
C PRO A 321 32.76 38.60 -25.30
N LYS A 322 31.64 39.11 -25.82
CA LYS A 322 30.45 39.46 -25.04
C LYS A 322 29.46 38.30 -24.94
N ALA A 323 29.57 37.30 -25.80
CA ALA A 323 28.67 36.16 -25.77
C ALA A 323 28.91 35.29 -24.52
N ARG A 324 27.82 34.74 -23.99
CA ARG A 324 27.83 33.73 -22.92
C ARG A 324 27.20 32.47 -23.48
N VAL A 325 27.99 31.41 -23.58
CA VAL A 325 27.55 30.09 -24.07
C VAL A 325 27.46 29.18 -22.86
N PRO A 326 26.27 28.98 -22.27
CA PRO A 326 26.15 28.09 -21.11
C PRO A 326 26.44 26.64 -21.52
N LEU A 327 27.09 25.90 -20.63
CA LEU A 327 27.28 24.46 -20.73
C LEU A 327 26.46 23.80 -19.62
N TYR A 328 25.53 22.94 -20.00
CA TYR A 328 24.65 22.26 -19.03
C TYR A 328 25.09 20.82 -18.78
N VAL A 329 25.17 20.45 -17.50
CA VAL A 329 25.31 19.08 -17.04
C VAL A 329 24.09 18.76 -16.18
N VAL A 330 23.35 17.72 -16.55
CA VAL A 330 22.14 17.29 -15.85
C VAL A 330 22.40 15.95 -15.18
N ASN A 331 22.09 15.88 -13.88
CA ASN A 331 22.13 14.66 -13.09
C ASN A 331 20.73 14.38 -12.52
N ALA A 332 20.07 13.33 -13.01
CA ALA A 332 18.73 12.93 -12.63
C ALA A 332 18.78 11.84 -11.55
N GLU A 333 18.22 12.14 -10.38
CA GLU A 333 18.12 11.20 -9.26
C GLU A 333 17.16 10.03 -9.56
N GLY A 334 17.37 8.91 -8.86
CA GLY A 334 16.42 7.81 -8.84
C GLY A 334 15.17 8.09 -8.00
N GLY A 335 14.12 7.30 -8.24
CA GLY A 335 12.84 7.42 -7.53
C GLY A 335 11.68 6.73 -8.24
N GLY A 336 11.98 5.66 -8.98
CA GLY A 336 11.01 4.93 -9.80
C GLY A 336 10.27 5.81 -10.80
N ILE A 337 9.00 5.49 -11.05
CA ILE A 337 8.20 6.19 -12.06
C ILE A 337 8.04 7.69 -11.77
N ARG A 338 8.03 8.11 -10.50
CA ARG A 338 7.94 9.53 -10.13
C ARG A 338 9.16 10.31 -10.58
N ALA A 339 10.36 9.78 -10.34
CA ALA A 339 11.60 10.42 -10.82
C ALA A 339 11.66 10.44 -12.34
N ALA A 340 11.12 9.42 -13.02
CA ALA A 340 11.02 9.40 -14.47
C ALA A 340 10.15 10.55 -15.00
N TYR A 341 8.92 10.69 -14.49
CA TYR A 341 8.01 11.79 -14.84
C TYR A 341 8.60 13.15 -14.51
N TRP A 342 9.14 13.33 -13.30
CA TRP A 342 9.76 14.60 -12.91
C TRP A 342 10.90 15.00 -13.85
N THR A 343 11.80 14.05 -14.15
CA THR A 343 12.95 14.30 -15.03
C THR A 343 12.50 14.71 -16.44
N VAL A 344 11.59 13.96 -17.05
CA VAL A 344 11.13 14.29 -18.42
C VAL A 344 10.33 15.59 -18.46
N THR A 345 9.48 15.86 -17.46
CA THR A 345 8.67 17.08 -17.42
C THR A 345 9.54 18.30 -17.23
N VAL A 346 10.49 18.29 -16.29
CA VAL A 346 11.38 19.44 -16.05
C VAL A 346 12.26 19.71 -17.27
N LEU A 347 12.89 18.68 -17.85
CA LEU A 347 13.74 18.87 -19.02
C LEU A 347 12.94 19.30 -20.25
N GLY A 348 11.75 18.73 -20.44
CA GLY A 348 10.81 19.13 -21.49
C GLY A 348 10.39 20.59 -21.35
N GLU A 349 10.03 21.04 -20.14
CA GLU A 349 9.63 22.42 -19.90
C GLU A 349 10.77 23.41 -20.13
N ILE A 350 11.98 23.09 -19.64
CA ILE A 350 13.18 23.90 -19.93
C ILE A 350 13.42 23.99 -21.44
N GLN A 351 13.30 22.87 -22.17
CA GLN A 351 13.48 22.85 -23.61
C GLN A 351 12.40 23.66 -24.36
N ASN A 352 11.15 23.63 -23.89
CA ASN A 352 10.05 24.39 -24.48
C ASN A 352 10.23 25.89 -24.27
N GLN A 353 10.63 26.31 -23.07
CA GLN A 353 10.89 27.72 -22.76
C GLN A 353 12.19 28.24 -23.38
N HIS A 354 13.18 27.36 -23.55
CA HIS A 354 14.49 27.67 -24.11
C HIS A 354 14.84 26.68 -25.23
N PRO A 355 14.44 26.94 -26.49
CA PRO A 355 14.66 26.01 -27.60
C PRO A 355 16.13 25.63 -27.86
N ALA A 356 17.08 26.46 -27.42
CA ALA A 356 18.51 26.19 -27.53
C ALA A 356 19.05 25.27 -26.42
N PHE A 357 18.28 24.96 -25.37
CA PHE A 357 18.76 24.20 -24.20
C PHE A 357 19.42 22.87 -24.59
N ALA A 358 18.79 22.07 -25.45
CA ALA A 358 19.34 20.80 -25.92
C ALA A 358 20.63 20.95 -26.74
N GLU A 359 20.88 22.09 -27.40
CA GLU A 359 22.15 22.37 -28.07
C GLU A 359 23.28 22.57 -27.05
N HIS A 360 22.95 23.23 -25.94
CA HIS A 360 23.85 23.56 -24.83
C HIS A 360 24.01 22.43 -23.80
N LEU A 361 23.20 21.36 -23.90
CA LEU A 361 23.27 20.19 -23.03
C LEU A 361 24.50 19.33 -23.37
N PHE A 362 25.47 19.28 -22.46
CA PHE A 362 26.70 18.51 -22.62
C PHE A 362 26.55 17.07 -22.14
N SER A 363 25.92 16.87 -20.98
CA SER A 363 25.76 15.54 -20.39
C SER A 363 24.42 15.42 -19.66
N LEU A 364 23.80 14.25 -19.80
CA LEU A 364 22.60 13.83 -19.10
C LEU A 364 22.85 12.48 -18.46
N SER A 365 23.07 12.48 -17.14
CA SER A 365 23.22 11.27 -16.34
C SER A 365 21.95 11.02 -15.55
N GLY A 366 21.53 9.76 -15.42
CA GLY A 366 20.35 9.40 -14.65
C GLY A 366 20.49 8.03 -14.00
N VAL A 367 19.87 7.84 -12.84
CA VAL A 367 19.84 6.56 -12.11
C VAL A 367 18.39 6.06 -11.97
N SER A 368 18.16 4.76 -12.17
CA SER A 368 16.85 4.12 -11.98
C SER A 368 15.73 4.85 -12.75
N GLY A 369 14.74 5.42 -12.06
CA GLY A 369 13.68 6.24 -12.66
C GLY A 369 14.19 7.46 -13.43
N GLY A 370 15.22 8.15 -12.91
CA GLY A 370 15.85 9.28 -13.60
C GLY A 370 16.42 8.87 -14.96
N SER A 371 17.03 7.66 -15.07
CA SER A 371 17.51 7.12 -16.34
C SER A 371 16.39 6.98 -17.37
N LEU A 372 15.21 6.50 -16.95
CA LEU A 372 14.05 6.34 -17.83
C LEU A 372 13.55 7.71 -18.31
N GLY A 373 13.40 8.68 -17.40
CA GLY A 373 13.00 10.04 -17.76
C GLY A 373 13.99 10.73 -18.72
N SER A 374 15.29 10.56 -18.47
CA SER A 374 16.35 11.03 -19.35
C SER A 374 16.27 10.40 -20.74
N ALA A 375 16.07 9.08 -20.83
CA ALA A 375 15.94 8.39 -22.10
C ALA A 375 14.72 8.87 -22.91
N VAL A 376 13.58 9.07 -22.24
CA VAL A 376 12.36 9.61 -22.89
C VAL A 376 12.61 11.03 -23.39
N PHE A 377 13.24 11.90 -22.61
CA PHE A 377 13.57 13.27 -23.05
C PHE A 377 14.45 13.27 -24.31
N VAL A 378 15.49 12.42 -24.34
CA VAL A 378 16.37 12.30 -25.54
C VAL A 378 15.59 11.76 -26.74
N ALA A 379 14.68 10.80 -26.55
CA ALA A 379 13.84 10.28 -27.63
C ALA A 379 12.90 11.35 -28.20
N LEU A 380 12.30 12.18 -27.34
CA LEU A 380 11.46 13.31 -27.77
C LEU A 380 12.26 14.35 -28.57
N LEU A 381 13.49 14.64 -28.16
CA LEU A 381 14.38 15.52 -28.94
C LEU A 381 14.73 14.94 -30.31
N ALA A 382 14.93 13.63 -30.40
CA ALA A 382 15.21 12.95 -31.67
C ALA A 382 13.99 13.04 -32.61
N GLN A 383 12.79 12.73 -32.10
CA GLN A 383 11.54 12.84 -32.86
C GLN A 383 11.31 14.27 -33.36
N GLN A 384 11.49 15.29 -32.50
CA GLN A 384 11.32 16.68 -32.89
C GLN A 384 12.29 17.11 -34.01
N ARG A 385 13.49 16.52 -34.08
CA ARG A 385 14.46 16.79 -35.15
C ARG A 385 14.04 16.12 -36.45
N GLU A 386 13.51 14.90 -36.39
CA GLU A 386 13.00 14.18 -37.57
C GLU A 386 11.80 14.93 -38.18
N ASP A 387 10.85 15.37 -37.35
CA ASP A 387 9.68 16.13 -37.82
C ASP A 387 10.10 17.42 -38.56
N LYS A 388 11.09 18.15 -38.03
CA LYS A 388 11.64 19.36 -38.66
C LYS A 388 12.41 19.11 -39.97
N MET A 389 12.80 17.87 -40.26
CA MET A 389 13.46 17.52 -41.52
C MET A 389 12.45 17.10 -42.60
N LEU A 390 11.22 16.77 -42.21
CA LEU A 390 10.14 16.35 -43.11
C LEU A 390 9.25 17.52 -43.56
N ASP A 391 9.20 18.60 -42.78
CA ASP A 391 8.64 19.91 -43.14
C ASP A 391 9.67 20.77 -43.91
#